data_AF-A0A936PKH5-F1
#
_entry.id   AF-A0A936PKH5-F1
#
_cell.length_a   1.000
_cell.length_b   1.000
_cell.length_c   1.000
_cell.angle_alpha   90.00
_cell.angle_beta   90.00
_cell.angle_gamma   90.00
#
_symmetry.space_group_name_H-M   'P 1'
#
loop_
_entity.id
_entity.type
_entity.pdbx_description
1 polymer ?
#
loop_
_entity_poly.entity_id
_entity_poly.type
_entity_poly.pdbx_seq_one_letter_code
_entity_poly.pdbx_strand_id
1 'polypeptide(L)'
;MAIGFSDITYTIASGPCTSTFAYRVYIGIVTVTGTVGVPSACYPNLGDAFNSINNGVHRGNVEVMINGNTVEPVTAVLYQSGFVGPTGTSQYNNPLRIYPTQGNLSVTGNINAPLIQLNGVGTTPVANPSRVIFDGRVNQVGVGDLIVTNISTGNGANTSTFQFINSSNGNRIQFVNIKGSTTSLTSGVIHFSTSTGGNGNDNNVIDNNNISSETTGRPVNVIYSFGSGGARDNTSVIISNNNIFNFFNPGLSSQALNIRANSNGWTISGNSFYETTNFTSTSNVEYAVIRFNNTSGVNFNVNGNYMSGNDRLGIGTWNKTGGNNTFYGLYIILANTNPASNSITANIIRGFNWVNSGAADWTGIRLQHGVVLLGGVLPINGNLIGSTAESGSITQFHLLFHTKYSWYLCIERHLSSYNWL
;
A
#
# COMPACT_ATOMS: atom_id res chain seq x y z
N MET A 1 6.03 -30.41 10.45
CA MET A 1 5.19 -30.43 11.68
C MET A 1 3.87 -29.77 11.30
N ALA A 2 2.73 -30.44 11.46
CA ALA A 2 1.44 -29.85 11.10
C ALA A 2 1.13 -28.70 12.06
N ILE A 3 0.98 -27.49 11.53
CA ILE A 3 0.73 -26.29 12.33
C ILE A 3 -0.78 -26.15 12.52
N GLY A 4 -1.21 -25.81 13.72
CA GLY A 4 -2.59 -25.35 13.98
C GLY A 4 -3.56 -26.35 14.60
N PHE A 5 -3.25 -27.65 14.73
CA PHE A 5 -4.09 -28.57 15.52
C PHE A 5 -3.36 -29.80 16.10
N SER A 6 -3.96 -30.37 17.14
CA SER A 6 -3.67 -31.69 17.71
C SER A 6 -4.95 -32.53 17.69
N ASP A 7 -4.87 -33.75 17.16
CA ASP A 7 -6.00 -34.69 17.21
C ASP A 7 -5.91 -35.51 18.52
N ILE A 8 -6.90 -35.34 19.39
CA ILE A 8 -7.09 -36.18 20.58
C ILE A 8 -7.95 -37.37 20.17
N THR A 9 -7.32 -38.53 20.01
CA THR A 9 -8.04 -39.80 19.82
C THR A 9 -8.35 -40.42 21.19
N TYR A 10 -9.62 -40.72 21.45
CA TYR A 10 -10.07 -41.41 22.66
C TYR A 10 -10.82 -42.68 22.28
N THR A 11 -10.31 -43.83 22.72
CA THR A 11 -10.95 -45.14 22.52
C THR A 11 -11.55 -45.61 23.82
N ILE A 12 -12.85 -45.88 23.82
CA ILE A 12 -13.58 -46.47 24.93
C ILE A 12 -13.80 -47.95 24.61
N ALA A 13 -13.42 -48.83 25.53
CA ALA A 13 -13.60 -50.27 25.40
C ALA A 13 -14.50 -50.82 26.51
N SER A 14 -15.37 -51.76 26.18
CA SER A 14 -16.19 -52.52 27.13
C SER A 14 -16.35 -53.96 26.64
N GLY A 15 -15.65 -54.89 27.28
CA GLY A 15 -15.53 -56.26 26.78
C GLY A 15 -14.90 -56.30 25.37
N PRO A 16 -15.48 -57.04 24.40
CA PRO A 16 -14.98 -57.09 23.02
C PRO A 16 -15.37 -55.85 22.19
N CYS A 17 -16.18 -54.93 22.71
CA CYS A 17 -16.66 -53.77 21.97
C CYS A 17 -15.74 -52.56 22.18
N THR A 18 -15.38 -51.88 21.09
CA THR A 18 -14.54 -50.67 21.11
C THR A 18 -15.15 -49.56 20.25
N SER A 19 -15.24 -48.35 20.80
CA SER A 19 -15.62 -47.13 20.06
C SER A 19 -14.49 -46.12 20.12
N THR A 20 -14.08 -45.59 18.97
CA THR A 20 -13.01 -44.59 18.86
C THR A 20 -13.59 -43.25 18.40
N PHE A 21 -13.30 -42.20 19.15
CA PHE A 21 -13.64 -40.82 18.84
C PHE A 21 -12.36 -40.03 18.56
N ALA A 22 -12.41 -39.09 17.62
CA ALA A 22 -11.32 -38.17 17.36
C ALA A 22 -11.81 -36.72 17.51
N TYR A 23 -11.21 -35.99 18.43
CA TYR A 23 -11.47 -34.57 18.65
C TYR A 23 -10.28 -33.75 18.14
N ARG A 24 -10.51 -32.90 17.14
CA ARG A 24 -9.49 -31.97 16.64
C ARG A 24 -9.45 -30.72 17.51
N VAL A 25 -8.36 -30.53 18.25
CA VAL A 25 -8.10 -29.34 19.06
C VAL A 25 -7.20 -28.41 18.28
N TYR A 26 -7.70 -27.24 17.87
CA TYR A 26 -6.87 -26.27 17.17
C TYR A 26 -5.94 -25.53 18.15
N ILE A 27 -4.63 -25.58 17.89
CA ILE A 27 -3.64 -24.78 18.61
C ILE A 27 -3.56 -23.44 17.89
N GLY A 28 -4.28 -22.45 18.42
CA GLY A 28 -4.30 -21.11 17.83
C GLY A 28 -2.94 -20.41 17.90
N ILE A 29 -2.50 -19.88 16.76
CA ILE A 29 -1.25 -19.13 16.58
C ILE A 29 -1.47 -17.61 16.55
N VAL A 30 -2.73 -17.16 16.57
CA VAL A 30 -3.11 -15.75 16.77
C VAL A 30 -3.83 -15.63 18.10
N THR A 31 -3.28 -14.91 19.07
CA THR A 31 -3.96 -14.64 20.35
C THR A 31 -4.72 -13.34 20.26
N VAL A 32 -5.99 -13.32 20.68
CA VAL A 32 -6.75 -12.09 20.88
C VAL A 32 -7.00 -11.90 22.37
N THR A 33 -6.72 -10.70 22.88
CA THR A 33 -7.07 -10.29 24.24
C THR A 33 -8.07 -9.15 24.22
N GLY A 34 -8.94 -9.08 25.24
CA GLY A 34 -9.92 -8.01 25.42
C GLY A 34 -10.09 -7.66 26.90
N THR A 35 -10.30 -6.38 27.22
CA THR A 35 -10.61 -5.97 28.61
C THR A 35 -12.05 -6.22 29.02
N VAL A 36 -12.92 -6.58 28.07
CA VAL A 36 -14.34 -6.91 28.26
C VAL A 36 -14.68 -8.13 27.39
N GLY A 37 -15.58 -9.00 27.87
CA GLY A 37 -15.88 -10.27 27.20
C GLY A 37 -14.89 -11.36 27.61
N VAL A 38 -14.43 -12.17 26.65
CA VAL A 38 -13.39 -13.18 26.89
C VAL A 38 -12.04 -12.47 27.05
N PRO A 39 -11.31 -12.64 28.17
CA PRO A 39 -10.06 -11.90 28.39
C PRO A 39 -8.94 -12.26 27.43
N SER A 40 -8.84 -13.54 27.04
CA SER A 40 -7.83 -14.07 26.11
C SER A 40 -8.33 -15.35 25.44
N ALA A 41 -8.11 -15.49 24.14
CA ALA A 41 -8.32 -16.73 23.38
C ALA A 41 -7.33 -16.84 22.22
N CYS A 42 -7.16 -18.05 21.67
CA CYS A 42 -6.25 -18.31 20.56
C CYS A 42 -7.00 -18.84 19.34
N TYR A 43 -6.64 -18.36 18.15
CA TYR A 43 -7.30 -18.61 16.88
C TYR A 43 -6.32 -19.20 15.85
N PRO A 44 -6.78 -20.05 14.91
CA PRO A 44 -5.92 -20.69 13.92
C PRO A 44 -5.27 -19.70 12.94
N ASN A 45 -5.95 -18.60 12.63
CA ASN A 45 -5.57 -17.60 11.65
C ASN A 45 -6.13 -16.22 12.01
N LEU A 46 -5.79 -15.18 11.23
CA LEU A 46 -6.23 -13.80 11.48
C LEU A 46 -7.71 -13.60 11.15
N GLY A 47 -8.27 -14.30 10.16
CA GLY A 47 -9.68 -14.27 9.82
C GLY A 47 -10.58 -14.77 10.96
N ASP A 48 -10.21 -15.87 11.62
CA ASP A 48 -10.92 -16.41 12.78
C ASP A 48 -10.80 -15.49 13.99
N ALA A 49 -9.63 -14.87 14.20
CA ALA A 49 -9.45 -13.83 15.20
C ALA A 49 -10.38 -12.63 14.93
N PHE A 50 -10.45 -12.12 13.70
CA PHE A 50 -11.39 -11.05 13.33
C PHE A 50 -12.85 -11.47 13.47
N ASN A 51 -13.21 -12.69 13.08
CA ASN A 51 -14.55 -13.24 13.28
C ASN A 51 -14.98 -13.21 14.76
N SER A 52 -14.07 -13.50 15.69
CA SER A 52 -14.37 -13.39 17.13
C SER A 52 -14.62 -11.95 17.59
N ILE A 53 -13.86 -10.98 17.08
CA ILE A 53 -13.99 -9.55 17.39
C ILE A 53 -15.29 -9.00 16.80
N ASN A 54 -15.59 -9.33 15.53
CA ASN A 54 -16.81 -8.97 14.83
C ASN A 54 -18.08 -9.45 15.58
N ASN A 55 -17.99 -10.61 16.24
CA ASN A 55 -19.04 -11.19 17.07
C ASN A 55 -19.08 -10.67 18.52
N GLY A 56 -18.21 -9.73 18.90
CA GLY A 56 -18.19 -9.17 20.26
C GLY A 56 -17.67 -10.12 21.35
N VAL A 57 -16.92 -11.17 20.97
CA VAL A 57 -16.28 -12.11 21.91
C VAL A 57 -15.21 -11.38 22.73
N HIS A 58 -14.38 -10.58 22.07
CA HIS A 58 -13.40 -9.69 22.68
C HIS A 58 -13.84 -8.23 22.48
N ARG A 59 -13.89 -7.47 23.58
CA ARG A 59 -14.39 -6.09 23.63
C ARG A 59 -13.52 -5.22 24.54
N GLY A 60 -13.74 -3.92 24.51
CA GLY A 60 -12.93 -2.94 25.23
C GLY A 60 -11.60 -2.69 24.51
N ASN A 61 -10.48 -2.66 25.24
CA ASN A 61 -9.17 -2.55 24.60
C ASN A 61 -8.81 -3.94 24.06
N VAL A 62 -8.66 -4.05 22.74
CA VAL A 62 -8.40 -5.33 22.04
C VAL A 62 -7.01 -5.31 21.42
N GLU A 63 -6.26 -6.39 21.64
CA GLU A 63 -4.98 -6.64 20.98
C GLU A 63 -4.99 -8.00 20.31
N VAL A 64 -4.31 -8.09 19.16
CA VAL A 64 -4.18 -9.28 18.32
C VAL A 64 -2.69 -9.56 18.13
N MET A 65 -2.21 -10.61 18.78
CA MET A 65 -0.83 -11.04 18.82
C MET A 65 -0.63 -12.20 17.84
N ILE A 66 0.18 -12.00 16.81
CA ILE A 66 0.59 -13.05 15.88
C ILE A 66 1.79 -13.76 16.51
N ASN A 67 1.61 -15.02 16.91
CA ASN A 67 2.63 -15.84 17.57
C ASN A 67 3.30 -16.84 16.61
N GLY A 68 2.70 -17.08 15.44
CA GLY A 68 3.20 -18.03 14.44
C GLY A 68 2.73 -17.68 13.03
N ASN A 69 3.31 -18.35 12.03
CA ASN A 69 2.99 -18.12 10.62
C ASN A 69 1.59 -18.63 10.29
N THR A 70 0.73 -17.74 9.83
CA THR A 70 -0.66 -18.03 9.44
C THR A 70 -0.86 -18.01 7.94
N VAL A 71 -1.80 -18.84 7.48
CA VAL A 71 -2.34 -18.85 6.12
C VAL A 71 -3.83 -18.56 6.22
N GLU A 72 -4.28 -17.48 5.62
CA GLU A 72 -5.69 -17.14 5.55
C GLU A 72 -6.35 -17.97 4.43
N PRO A 73 -7.38 -18.80 4.72
CA PRO A 73 -8.04 -19.63 3.70
C PRO A 73 -9.04 -18.85 2.85
N VAL A 74 -9.53 -17.72 3.38
CA VAL A 74 -10.43 -16.74 2.77
C VAL A 74 -10.04 -15.35 3.29
N THR A 75 -10.64 -14.28 2.76
CA THR A 75 -10.39 -12.91 3.23
C THR A 75 -10.65 -12.76 4.73
N ALA A 76 -9.66 -12.28 5.47
CA ALA A 76 -9.79 -11.85 6.86
C ALA A 76 -10.49 -10.47 6.90
N VAL A 77 -11.80 -10.45 7.18
CA VAL A 77 -12.61 -9.22 7.24
C VAL A 77 -12.76 -8.74 8.68
N LEU A 78 -12.33 -7.50 8.97
CA LEU A 78 -12.63 -6.80 10.21
C LEU A 78 -13.66 -5.70 9.94
N TYR A 79 -14.78 -5.74 10.65
CA TYR A 79 -15.84 -4.74 10.57
C TYR A 79 -15.69 -3.69 11.67
N GLN A 80 -16.33 -2.54 11.45
CA GLN A 80 -16.43 -1.45 12.41
C GLN A 80 -16.87 -1.90 13.82
N SER A 81 -16.33 -1.24 14.85
CA SER A 81 -16.92 -1.28 16.19
C SER A 81 -18.38 -0.79 16.10
N GLY A 82 -19.29 -1.46 16.79
CA GLY A 82 -20.75 -1.34 16.60
C GLY A 82 -21.35 -2.27 15.52
N PHE A 83 -20.55 -3.03 14.76
CA PHE A 83 -21.06 -4.08 13.86
C PHE A 83 -21.76 -5.20 14.63
N VAL A 84 -22.94 -5.62 14.17
CA VAL A 84 -23.71 -6.72 14.78
C VAL A 84 -23.41 -8.02 14.02
N GLY A 85 -22.56 -8.86 14.60
CA GLY A 85 -22.30 -10.22 14.12
C GLY A 85 -23.37 -11.22 14.58
N PRO A 86 -23.37 -12.46 14.03
CA PRO A 86 -24.34 -13.50 14.37
C PRO A 86 -24.51 -13.82 15.86
N THR A 87 -23.48 -13.63 16.69
CA THR A 87 -23.52 -13.96 18.13
C THR A 87 -23.31 -12.77 19.07
N GLY A 88 -23.16 -11.56 18.55
CA GLY A 88 -22.98 -10.36 19.36
C GLY A 88 -22.44 -9.16 18.58
N THR A 89 -22.31 -8.02 19.27
CA THR A 89 -21.87 -6.75 18.68
C THR A 89 -20.39 -6.52 18.94
N SER A 90 -19.62 -6.27 17.88
CA SER A 90 -18.24 -5.77 17.92
C SER A 90 -18.16 -4.49 18.77
N GLN A 91 -17.27 -4.43 19.76
CA GLN A 91 -17.08 -3.25 20.61
C GLN A 91 -15.61 -3.15 21.05
N TYR A 92 -14.71 -2.91 20.10
CA TYR A 92 -13.30 -2.62 20.37
C TYR A 92 -13.06 -1.10 20.41
N ASN A 93 -12.12 -0.66 21.26
CA ASN A 93 -11.83 0.75 21.56
C ASN A 93 -10.43 1.18 21.06
N ASN A 94 -10.23 2.50 21.02
CA ASN A 94 -9.03 3.19 20.50
C ASN A 94 -7.70 2.75 21.15
N PRO A 95 -6.71 2.23 20.38
CA PRO A 95 -6.84 1.53 19.10
C PRO A 95 -6.82 0.00 19.28
N LEU A 96 -7.43 -0.72 18.34
CA LEU A 96 -7.17 -2.16 18.21
C LEU A 96 -5.78 -2.34 17.59
N ARG A 97 -4.90 -3.09 18.26
CA ARG A 97 -3.51 -3.31 17.81
C ARG A 97 -3.31 -4.72 17.28
N ILE A 98 -2.58 -4.83 16.17
CA ILE A 98 -2.22 -6.10 15.55
C ILE A 98 -0.69 -6.12 15.35
N TYR A 99 0.01 -7.06 15.95
CA TYR A 99 1.48 -7.10 15.94
C TYR A 99 2.06 -8.52 16.11
N PRO A 100 3.29 -8.79 15.61
CA PRO A 100 4.01 -10.04 15.89
C PRO A 100 4.62 -10.05 17.30
N THR A 101 4.64 -11.20 17.96
CA THR A 101 5.27 -11.35 19.29
C THR A 101 6.73 -11.84 19.24
N GLN A 102 7.17 -12.35 18.09
CA GLN A 102 8.54 -12.77 17.80
C GLN A 102 8.88 -12.47 16.32
N GLY A 103 10.16 -12.57 15.96
CA GLY A 103 10.63 -12.28 14.60
C GLY A 103 10.38 -13.40 13.58
N ASN A 104 10.53 -13.07 12.30
CA ASN A 104 10.32 -13.92 11.13
C ASN A 104 8.89 -14.46 10.99
N LEU A 105 7.88 -13.66 11.38
CA LEU A 105 6.47 -14.04 11.28
C LEU A 105 5.79 -13.58 9.98
N SER A 106 4.78 -14.32 9.54
CA SER A 106 4.04 -14.04 8.31
C SER A 106 2.53 -14.28 8.39
N VAL A 107 1.74 -13.37 7.81
CA VAL A 107 0.33 -13.58 7.42
C VAL A 107 0.28 -13.75 5.89
N THR A 108 -0.18 -14.90 5.42
CA THR A 108 -0.07 -15.28 4.00
C THR A 108 -1.39 -15.74 3.40
N GLY A 109 -1.54 -15.68 2.08
CA GLY A 109 -2.66 -16.33 1.39
C GLY A 109 -2.51 -16.29 -0.14
N ASN A 110 -3.35 -17.05 -0.83
CA ASN A 110 -3.46 -17.05 -2.29
C ASN A 110 -4.92 -16.83 -2.68
N ILE A 111 -5.39 -15.59 -2.52
CA ILE A 111 -6.81 -15.25 -2.57
C ILE A 111 -7.05 -14.26 -3.71
N ASN A 112 -7.96 -14.58 -4.65
CA ASN A 112 -8.39 -13.67 -5.73
C ASN A 112 -9.44 -12.65 -5.23
N ALA A 113 -9.14 -12.03 -4.09
CA ALA A 113 -9.89 -11.04 -3.32
C ALA A 113 -8.86 -10.38 -2.35
N PRO A 114 -9.25 -9.53 -1.38
CA PRO A 114 -8.32 -9.05 -0.36
C PRO A 114 -7.82 -10.21 0.50
N LEU A 115 -6.57 -10.16 0.97
CA LEU A 115 -6.12 -11.01 2.08
C LEU A 115 -6.71 -10.48 3.40
N ILE A 116 -6.52 -9.18 3.66
CA ILE A 116 -7.10 -8.46 4.80
C ILE A 116 -8.03 -7.36 4.27
N GLN A 117 -9.25 -7.29 4.79
CA GLN A 117 -10.22 -6.24 4.48
C GLN A 117 -10.64 -5.49 5.76
N LEU A 118 -10.42 -4.18 5.79
CA LEU A 118 -10.93 -3.27 6.82
C LEU A 118 -12.21 -2.61 6.30
N ASN A 119 -13.36 -3.07 6.77
CA ASN A 119 -14.69 -2.74 6.24
C ASN A 119 -15.44 -1.81 7.21
N GLY A 120 -15.41 -0.50 6.95
CA GLY A 120 -15.95 0.54 7.83
C GLY A 120 -15.21 0.76 9.15
N VAL A 121 -14.06 0.12 9.37
CA VAL A 121 -13.26 0.30 10.60
C VAL A 121 -12.96 1.79 10.83
N GLY A 122 -13.32 2.33 12.00
CA GLY A 122 -13.07 3.73 12.38
C GLY A 122 -14.27 4.69 12.27
N THR A 123 -15.41 4.27 11.70
CA THR A 123 -16.62 5.10 11.46
C THR A 123 -17.46 5.46 12.69
N THR A 124 -17.13 4.96 13.88
CA THR A 124 -18.04 4.97 15.04
C THR A 124 -18.47 6.38 15.46
N PRO A 125 -19.79 6.65 15.59
CA PRO A 125 -20.32 7.92 16.14
C PRO A 125 -20.03 8.18 17.63
N VAL A 126 -19.42 7.21 18.32
CA VAL A 126 -19.06 7.32 19.74
C VAL A 126 -17.77 8.14 19.86
N ALA A 127 -17.60 8.87 20.98
CA ALA A 127 -16.57 9.91 21.19
C ALA A 127 -15.08 9.51 21.08
N ASN A 128 -14.76 8.31 20.59
CA ASN A 128 -13.42 7.89 20.18
C ASN A 128 -13.55 7.00 18.93
N PRO A 129 -13.03 7.41 17.75
CA PRO A 129 -13.11 6.60 16.54
C PRO A 129 -12.28 5.31 16.69
N SER A 130 -12.94 4.18 16.44
CA SER A 130 -12.39 2.84 16.68
C SER A 130 -11.49 2.39 15.53
N ARG A 131 -10.28 2.96 15.46
CA ARG A 131 -9.23 2.66 14.46
C ARG A 131 -8.43 1.39 14.77
N VAL A 132 -7.85 0.82 13.73
CA VAL A 132 -6.87 -0.29 13.78
C VAL A 132 -5.46 0.23 13.54
N ILE A 133 -4.50 -0.30 14.29
CA ILE A 133 -3.06 -0.16 14.03
C ILE A 133 -2.49 -1.54 13.74
N PHE A 134 -2.05 -1.76 12.51
CA PHE A 134 -1.20 -2.87 12.12
C PHE A 134 0.26 -2.43 12.28
N ASP A 135 1.01 -3.08 13.18
CA ASP A 135 2.40 -2.76 13.47
C ASP A 135 3.27 -3.99 13.25
N GLY A 136 4.16 -3.93 12.26
CA GLY A 136 5.00 -5.07 11.91
C GLY A 136 6.22 -5.27 12.83
N ARG A 137 6.41 -4.43 13.86
CA ARG A 137 7.52 -4.55 14.82
C ARG A 137 7.22 -5.59 15.89
N VAL A 138 8.22 -6.38 16.27
CA VAL A 138 8.13 -7.36 17.36
C VAL A 138 7.74 -6.67 18.66
N ASN A 139 6.58 -7.02 19.20
CA ASN A 139 5.96 -6.39 20.37
C ASN A 139 5.89 -4.85 20.25
N GLN A 140 5.69 -4.33 19.03
CA GLN A 140 5.60 -2.90 18.70
C GLN A 140 6.90 -2.10 18.93
N VAL A 141 8.06 -2.77 19.08
CA VAL A 141 9.36 -2.15 19.40
C VAL A 141 10.42 -2.51 18.35
N GLY A 142 11.30 -1.56 18.03
CA GLY A 142 12.44 -1.79 17.13
C GLY A 142 12.08 -1.64 15.65
N VAL A 143 12.54 -2.59 14.83
CA VAL A 143 12.41 -2.57 13.36
C VAL A 143 11.25 -3.42 12.87
N GLY A 144 10.73 -3.10 11.69
CA GLY A 144 9.65 -3.84 11.04
C GLY A 144 10.10 -5.20 10.54
N ASP A 145 9.34 -6.24 10.89
CA ASP A 145 9.68 -7.64 10.65
C ASP A 145 8.53 -8.44 10.01
N LEU A 146 7.29 -8.28 10.51
CA LEU A 146 6.12 -9.02 10.03
C LEU A 146 5.94 -8.93 8.52
N ILE A 147 5.84 -10.08 7.86
CA ILE A 147 5.48 -10.19 6.44
C ILE A 147 3.96 -10.33 6.31
N VAL A 148 3.33 -9.55 5.45
CA VAL A 148 1.92 -9.74 5.08
C VAL A 148 1.83 -9.83 3.56
N THR A 149 1.35 -10.95 3.03
CA THR A 149 1.48 -11.26 1.60
C THR A 149 0.31 -12.02 0.98
N ASN A 150 -0.20 -11.50 -0.14
CA ASN A 150 -1.14 -12.21 -1.01
C ASN A 150 -0.44 -12.58 -2.32
N ILE A 151 -0.09 -13.86 -2.47
CA ILE A 151 0.67 -14.35 -3.64
C ILE A 151 -0.17 -14.42 -4.92
N SER A 152 -1.47 -14.10 -4.83
CA SER A 152 -2.43 -14.21 -5.94
C SER A 152 -2.07 -13.28 -7.09
N THR A 153 -1.84 -13.87 -8.27
CA THR A 153 -1.73 -13.17 -9.55
C THR A 153 -3.10 -12.86 -10.17
N GLY A 154 -4.19 -12.96 -9.39
CA GLY A 154 -5.54 -12.77 -9.88
C GLY A 154 -5.80 -11.33 -10.35
N ASN A 155 -6.70 -11.19 -11.33
CA ASN A 155 -7.12 -9.91 -11.90
C ASN A 155 -8.47 -9.42 -11.37
N GLY A 156 -9.03 -10.06 -10.33
CA GLY A 156 -10.28 -9.65 -9.70
C GLY A 156 -10.24 -8.20 -9.22
N ALA A 157 -11.37 -7.50 -9.28
CA ALA A 157 -11.45 -6.06 -8.99
C ALA A 157 -11.05 -5.67 -7.55
N ASN A 158 -10.98 -6.63 -6.63
CA ASN A 158 -10.60 -6.43 -5.23
C ASN A 158 -9.32 -7.18 -4.81
N THR A 159 -8.64 -7.87 -5.73
CA THR A 159 -7.47 -8.71 -5.42
C THR A 159 -6.32 -7.83 -4.91
N SER A 160 -5.98 -8.01 -3.63
CA SER A 160 -5.12 -7.10 -2.85
C SER A 160 -4.58 -7.79 -1.61
N THR A 161 -3.57 -7.22 -0.96
CA THR A 161 -3.06 -7.69 0.34
C THR A 161 -3.78 -6.96 1.48
N PHE A 162 -3.96 -5.65 1.36
CA PHE A 162 -4.85 -4.86 2.23
C PHE A 162 -5.91 -4.13 1.41
N GLN A 163 -7.17 -4.21 1.82
CA GLN A 163 -8.26 -3.39 1.30
C GLN A 163 -8.91 -2.53 2.39
N PHE A 164 -9.11 -1.26 2.06
CA PHE A 164 -9.95 -0.32 2.80
C PHE A 164 -11.26 -0.13 2.01
N ILE A 165 -12.41 -0.34 2.65
CA ILE A 165 -13.73 -0.27 1.99
C ILE A 165 -14.82 0.25 2.94
N ASN A 166 -15.87 0.85 2.39
CA ASN A 166 -17.09 1.28 3.10
C ASN A 166 -16.83 2.21 4.29
N SER A 167 -16.21 3.36 4.04
CA SER A 167 -15.86 4.37 5.06
C SER A 167 -14.76 3.97 6.03
N SER A 168 -13.87 3.05 5.66
CA SER A 168 -12.74 2.66 6.52
C SER A 168 -11.84 3.87 6.81
N ASN A 169 -11.80 4.32 8.06
CA ASN A 169 -11.32 5.65 8.46
C ASN A 169 -10.23 5.62 9.54
N GLY A 170 -9.18 6.44 9.38
CA GLY A 170 -8.23 6.73 10.47
C GLY A 170 -7.32 5.57 10.90
N ASN A 171 -7.23 4.52 10.08
CA ASN A 171 -6.43 3.33 10.36
C ASN A 171 -4.96 3.55 10.00
N ARG A 172 -4.07 2.74 10.58
CA ARG A 172 -2.63 2.83 10.31
C ARG A 172 -2.01 1.46 10.05
N ILE A 173 -1.22 1.37 8.98
CA ILE A 173 -0.35 0.22 8.70
C ILE A 173 1.08 0.74 8.75
N GLN A 174 1.89 0.21 9.66
CA GLN A 174 3.25 0.69 9.89
C GLN A 174 4.27 -0.43 10.12
N PHE A 175 5.50 -0.21 9.63
CA PHE A 175 6.62 -1.13 9.80
C PHE A 175 6.35 -2.56 9.33
N VAL A 176 5.46 -2.77 8.35
CA VAL A 176 5.13 -4.08 7.78
C VAL A 176 5.92 -4.33 6.51
N ASN A 177 6.31 -5.59 6.27
CA ASN A 177 6.83 -6.08 5.00
C ASN A 177 5.64 -6.57 4.13
N ILE A 178 5.02 -5.66 3.40
CA ILE A 178 3.79 -5.88 2.62
C ILE A 178 4.14 -6.34 1.20
N LYS A 179 3.58 -7.45 0.72
CA LYS A 179 3.86 -7.97 -0.62
C LYS A 179 2.60 -8.44 -1.35
N GLY A 180 2.63 -8.46 -2.68
CA GLY A 180 1.59 -9.13 -3.46
C GLY A 180 1.79 -9.11 -4.98
N SER A 181 0.96 -9.90 -5.68
CA SER A 181 1.13 -10.19 -7.12
C SER A 181 -0.05 -9.78 -8.02
N THR A 182 -1.03 -9.04 -7.50
CA THR A 182 -2.30 -8.73 -8.20
C THR A 182 -2.10 -8.10 -9.58
N THR A 183 -2.69 -8.71 -10.62
CA THR A 183 -2.63 -8.17 -12.00
C THR A 183 -3.89 -7.38 -12.36
N SER A 184 -4.71 -7.03 -11.36
CA SER A 184 -5.93 -6.25 -11.56
C SER A 184 -5.62 -4.81 -11.98
N LEU A 185 -6.27 -4.35 -13.04
CA LEU A 185 -6.15 -2.95 -13.48
C LEU A 185 -6.85 -1.96 -12.54
N THR A 186 -7.74 -2.44 -11.68
CA THR A 186 -8.61 -1.65 -10.78
C THR A 186 -8.41 -1.98 -9.30
N SER A 187 -7.27 -2.56 -8.94
CA SER A 187 -6.85 -2.86 -7.56
C SER A 187 -5.33 -2.72 -7.44
N GLY A 188 -4.79 -2.88 -6.24
CA GLY A 188 -3.35 -2.93 -5.99
C GLY A 188 -3.01 -3.78 -4.77
N VAL A 189 -1.72 -3.93 -4.46
CA VAL A 189 -1.25 -4.58 -3.22
C VAL A 189 -1.90 -3.95 -1.98
N ILE A 190 -2.07 -2.64 -1.99
CA ILE A 190 -2.95 -1.88 -1.08
C ILE A 190 -4.03 -1.19 -1.92
N HIS A 191 -5.29 -1.43 -1.56
CA HIS A 191 -6.46 -0.95 -2.31
C HIS A 191 -7.38 -0.10 -1.42
N PHE A 192 -7.47 1.20 -1.74
CA PHE A 192 -8.50 2.09 -1.24
C PHE A 192 -9.70 2.06 -2.19
N SER A 193 -10.71 1.27 -1.82
CA SER A 193 -11.84 0.93 -2.68
C SER A 193 -12.95 1.99 -2.57
N THR A 194 -14.16 1.62 -2.96
CA THR A 194 -15.36 2.45 -2.88
C THR A 194 -15.98 2.45 -1.49
N SER A 195 -17.04 3.26 -1.34
CA SER A 195 -17.91 3.26 -0.17
C SER A 195 -19.38 3.30 -0.59
N THR A 196 -20.22 2.45 -0.01
CA THR A 196 -21.66 2.40 -0.29
C THR A 196 -22.44 3.46 0.51
N GLY A 197 -22.01 3.77 1.73
CA GLY A 197 -22.61 4.79 2.60
C GLY A 197 -21.64 5.27 3.68
N GLY A 198 -21.91 6.45 4.25
CA GLY A 198 -20.98 7.18 5.11
C GLY A 198 -20.06 8.10 4.29
N ASN A 199 -18.78 8.13 4.66
CA ASN A 199 -17.73 8.90 4.01
C ASN A 199 -16.95 8.03 3.00
N GLY A 200 -15.75 8.48 2.60
CA GLY A 200 -14.79 7.67 1.86
C GLY A 200 -13.85 6.91 2.79
N ASN A 201 -12.86 6.24 2.21
CA ASN A 201 -11.85 5.52 2.99
C ASN A 201 -10.76 6.49 3.48
N ASP A 202 -11.14 7.39 4.39
CA ASP A 202 -10.37 8.61 4.70
C ASP A 202 -9.36 8.48 5.85
N ASN A 203 -8.46 9.45 5.96
CA ASN A 203 -7.53 9.62 7.10
C ASN A 203 -6.62 8.41 7.38
N ASN A 204 -6.54 7.44 6.46
CA ASN A 204 -5.75 6.23 6.63
C ASN A 204 -4.27 6.54 6.37
N VAL A 205 -3.37 5.88 7.11
CA VAL A 205 -1.94 6.15 7.08
C VAL A 205 -1.14 4.88 6.80
N ILE A 206 -0.34 4.91 5.73
CA ILE A 206 0.60 3.86 5.35
C ILE A 206 2.00 4.44 5.55
N ASP A 207 2.71 4.04 6.62
CA ASP A 207 3.93 4.70 7.06
C ASP A 207 5.07 3.75 7.44
N ASN A 208 6.31 4.05 7.04
CA ASN A 208 7.50 3.24 7.34
C ASN A 208 7.43 1.75 6.93
N ASN A 209 6.62 1.39 5.92
CA ASN A 209 6.53 0.02 5.43
C ASN A 209 7.54 -0.28 4.33
N ASN A 210 7.85 -1.56 4.14
CA ASN A 210 8.47 -2.09 2.93
C ASN A 210 7.34 -2.69 2.08
N ILE A 211 7.13 -2.19 0.87
CA ILE A 211 6.02 -2.59 0.00
C ILE A 211 6.56 -3.04 -1.35
N SER A 212 6.39 -4.30 -1.72
CA SER A 212 6.98 -4.85 -2.96
C SER A 212 6.05 -5.79 -3.72
N SER A 213 6.51 -6.23 -4.90
CA SER A 213 5.97 -7.46 -5.48
C SER A 213 6.22 -8.67 -4.59
N GLU A 214 5.47 -9.73 -4.83
CA GLU A 214 5.90 -11.07 -4.46
C GLU A 214 6.84 -11.68 -5.52
N THR A 215 7.45 -12.82 -5.18
CA THR A 215 8.27 -13.59 -6.14
C THR A 215 7.43 -14.30 -7.20
N THR A 216 6.14 -14.55 -6.94
CA THR A 216 5.22 -15.24 -7.86
C THR A 216 4.72 -14.35 -9.01
N GLY A 217 4.84 -13.03 -8.89
CA GLY A 217 4.39 -12.10 -9.92
C GLY A 217 4.51 -10.64 -9.49
N ARG A 218 4.69 -9.75 -10.47
CA ARG A 218 4.75 -8.31 -10.22
C ARG A 218 3.38 -7.65 -10.40
N PRO A 219 2.94 -6.81 -9.44
CA PRO A 219 1.59 -6.25 -9.47
C PRO A 219 1.42 -5.22 -10.59
N VAL A 220 0.18 -4.95 -10.98
CA VAL A 220 -0.12 -3.82 -11.89
C VAL A 220 -0.11 -2.49 -11.14
N ASN A 221 -0.66 -2.43 -9.93
CA ASN A 221 -0.55 -1.27 -9.05
C ASN A 221 -0.05 -1.72 -7.67
N VAL A 222 0.86 -0.97 -7.03
CA VAL A 222 1.18 -1.23 -5.61
C VAL A 222 0.10 -0.62 -4.71
N ILE A 223 -0.18 0.67 -4.88
CA ILE A 223 -1.23 1.39 -4.16
C ILE A 223 -2.22 1.93 -5.20
N TYR A 224 -3.49 1.51 -5.07
CA TYR A 224 -4.57 1.93 -5.95
C TYR A 224 -5.68 2.59 -5.14
N SER A 225 -6.22 3.70 -5.65
CA SER A 225 -7.43 4.33 -5.09
C SER A 225 -8.46 4.65 -6.15
N PHE A 226 -9.71 4.26 -5.91
CA PHE A 226 -10.89 4.68 -6.65
C PHE A 226 -12.08 4.77 -5.68
N GLY A 227 -12.43 5.98 -5.25
CA GLY A 227 -13.51 6.21 -4.28
C GLY A 227 -14.90 6.28 -4.93
N SER A 228 -15.91 6.64 -4.13
CA SER A 228 -17.28 6.87 -4.58
C SER A 228 -17.57 8.37 -4.67
N GLY A 229 -18.19 8.86 -5.74
CA GLY A 229 -18.48 10.30 -5.85
C GLY A 229 -19.41 10.84 -4.75
N GLY A 230 -19.22 12.13 -4.44
CA GLY A 230 -19.95 12.88 -3.42
C GLY A 230 -19.15 12.99 -2.12
N ALA A 231 -19.79 12.90 -0.96
CA ALA A 231 -19.10 12.86 0.35
C ALA A 231 -18.30 11.57 0.61
N ARG A 232 -18.07 10.73 -0.42
CA ARG A 232 -17.49 9.39 -0.31
C ARG A 232 -16.17 9.23 -1.10
N ASP A 233 -15.58 10.35 -1.49
CA ASP A 233 -14.23 10.40 -2.07
C ASP A 233 -13.23 9.86 -1.05
N ASN A 234 -12.23 9.09 -1.47
CA ASN A 234 -11.15 8.65 -0.56
C ASN A 234 -10.22 9.82 -0.25
N THR A 235 -10.32 10.39 0.95
CA THR A 235 -9.67 11.65 1.32
C THR A 235 -8.62 11.58 2.43
N SER A 236 -7.70 12.54 2.47
CA SER A 236 -6.73 12.71 3.58
C SER A 236 -5.87 11.45 3.86
N VAL A 237 -5.66 10.60 2.84
CA VAL A 237 -4.80 9.42 2.95
C VAL A 237 -3.34 9.86 2.92
N ILE A 238 -2.54 9.33 3.85
CA ILE A 238 -1.12 9.64 4.01
C ILE A 238 -0.30 8.41 3.65
N ILE A 239 0.55 8.53 2.64
CA ILE A 239 1.55 7.54 2.25
C ILE A 239 2.92 8.15 2.58
N SER A 240 3.57 7.72 3.67
CA SER A 240 4.79 8.37 4.15
C SER A 240 5.95 7.42 4.46
N ASN A 241 7.19 7.85 4.21
CA ASN A 241 8.41 7.15 4.64
C ASN A 241 8.52 5.65 4.24
N ASN A 242 7.75 5.20 3.24
CA ASN A 242 7.75 3.80 2.81
C ASN A 242 8.86 3.54 1.79
N ASN A 243 9.39 2.33 1.79
CA ASN A 243 10.19 1.80 0.69
C ASN A 243 9.24 1.03 -0.24
N ILE A 244 9.04 1.51 -1.46
CA ILE A 244 8.15 0.90 -2.45
C ILE A 244 9.01 0.42 -3.61
N PHE A 245 9.20 -0.89 -3.77
CA PHE A 245 10.24 -1.42 -4.67
C PHE A 245 9.85 -2.68 -5.44
N ASN A 246 10.59 -2.97 -6.51
CA ASN A 246 10.39 -4.13 -7.39
C ASN A 246 8.99 -4.22 -8.01
N PHE A 247 8.39 -3.08 -8.37
CA PHE A 247 6.96 -2.99 -8.63
C PHE A 247 6.54 -2.92 -10.10
N PHE A 248 7.41 -2.58 -11.05
CA PHE A 248 6.97 -2.52 -12.45
C PHE A 248 6.74 -3.92 -13.02
N ASN A 249 5.55 -4.16 -13.57
CA ASN A 249 5.22 -5.40 -14.27
C ASN A 249 5.94 -5.45 -15.64
N PRO A 250 6.66 -6.53 -15.99
CA PRO A 250 7.42 -6.59 -17.24
C PRO A 250 6.56 -6.46 -18.51
N GLY A 251 5.31 -6.94 -18.47
CA GLY A 251 4.44 -7.08 -19.64
C GLY A 251 3.26 -6.11 -19.71
N LEU A 252 2.91 -5.45 -18.59
CA LEU A 252 1.72 -4.62 -18.44
C LEU A 252 2.07 -3.19 -17.98
N SER A 253 1.29 -2.21 -18.44
CA SER A 253 1.37 -0.85 -17.88
C SER A 253 1.09 -0.91 -16.38
N SER A 254 2.01 -0.39 -15.58
CA SER A 254 2.01 -0.56 -14.13
C SER A 254 2.51 0.68 -13.40
N GLN A 255 2.11 0.79 -12.14
CA GLN A 255 2.30 1.98 -11.31
C GLN A 255 2.64 1.64 -9.86
N ALA A 256 3.47 2.48 -9.20
CA ALA A 256 3.59 2.39 -7.75
C ALA A 256 2.31 2.93 -7.10
N LEU A 257 1.94 4.18 -7.41
CA LEU A 257 0.68 4.79 -6.98
C LEU A 257 -0.19 5.12 -8.19
N ASN A 258 -1.43 4.63 -8.20
CA ASN A 258 -2.45 4.94 -9.21
C ASN A 258 -3.70 5.50 -8.53
N ILE A 259 -3.74 6.83 -8.43
CA ILE A 259 -4.79 7.57 -7.73
C ILE A 259 -5.80 8.05 -8.78
N ARG A 260 -6.97 7.41 -8.81
CA ARG A 260 -8.04 7.64 -9.80
C ARG A 260 -9.08 8.63 -9.27
N ALA A 261 -10.17 8.77 -10.02
CA ALA A 261 -11.37 9.53 -9.65
C ALA A 261 -11.81 9.33 -8.20
N ASN A 262 -12.50 10.33 -7.65
CA ASN A 262 -13.06 10.33 -6.30
C ASN A 262 -11.99 10.06 -5.22
N SER A 263 -10.78 10.61 -5.40
CA SER A 263 -9.66 10.47 -4.44
C SER A 263 -8.97 11.84 -4.30
N ASN A 264 -9.04 12.46 -3.12
CA ASN A 264 -8.69 13.88 -2.92
C ASN A 264 -7.83 14.08 -1.66
N GLY A 265 -7.06 15.16 -1.55
CA GLY A 265 -6.33 15.45 -0.29
C GLY A 265 -5.21 14.45 0.07
N TRP A 266 -4.69 13.69 -0.90
CA TRP A 266 -3.65 12.68 -0.62
C TRP A 266 -2.31 13.35 -0.34
N THR A 267 -1.65 12.93 0.74
CA THR A 267 -0.27 13.29 1.05
C THR A 267 0.65 12.12 0.77
N ILE A 268 1.66 12.33 -0.06
CA ILE A 268 2.66 11.32 -0.44
C ILE A 268 4.03 11.93 -0.14
N SER A 269 4.69 11.51 0.93
CA SER A 269 5.90 12.20 1.41
C SER A 269 7.03 11.31 1.93
N GLY A 270 8.28 11.66 1.65
CA GLY A 270 9.46 10.93 2.16
C GLY A 270 9.60 9.48 1.69
N ASN A 271 8.80 9.01 0.72
CA ASN A 271 8.85 7.64 0.24
C ASN A 271 10.04 7.43 -0.71
N SER A 272 10.56 6.20 -0.78
CA SER A 272 11.58 5.77 -1.73
C SER A 272 10.99 4.79 -2.74
N PHE A 273 11.17 5.06 -4.04
CA PHE A 273 10.71 4.25 -5.15
C PHE A 273 11.90 3.80 -6.01
N TYR A 274 12.16 2.48 -6.06
CA TYR A 274 13.37 1.92 -6.66
C TYR A 274 13.18 0.47 -7.15
N GLU A 275 14.13 -0.01 -7.95
CA GLU A 275 14.22 -1.42 -8.37
C GLU A 275 15.54 -2.01 -7.84
N THR A 276 15.45 -2.97 -6.91
CA THR A 276 16.66 -3.55 -6.24
C THR A 276 17.61 -4.27 -7.20
N THR A 277 17.09 -4.70 -8.35
CA THR A 277 17.79 -5.43 -9.41
C THR A 277 17.41 -4.86 -10.77
N ASN A 278 18.19 -5.15 -11.81
CA ASN A 278 17.89 -4.74 -13.18
C ASN A 278 16.45 -5.14 -13.59
N PHE A 279 15.68 -4.16 -14.09
CA PHE A 279 14.33 -4.38 -14.57
C PHE A 279 14.32 -4.56 -16.10
N THR A 280 13.97 -5.76 -16.57
CA THR A 280 13.81 -6.03 -18.00
C THR A 280 12.33 -6.11 -18.35
N SER A 281 11.85 -5.17 -19.17
CA SER A 281 10.49 -5.20 -19.71
C SER A 281 10.37 -6.12 -20.92
N THR A 282 9.24 -6.81 -21.03
CA THR A 282 8.93 -7.76 -22.11
C THR A 282 7.94 -7.20 -23.13
N SER A 283 7.31 -6.05 -22.85
CA SER A 283 6.30 -5.42 -23.70
C SER A 283 6.55 -3.92 -23.88
N ASN A 284 6.06 -3.36 -24.99
CA ASN A 284 6.04 -1.90 -25.25
C ASN A 284 4.85 -1.26 -24.53
N VAL A 285 5.00 -1.04 -23.22
CA VAL A 285 3.98 -0.47 -22.33
C VAL A 285 4.46 0.80 -21.64
N GLU A 286 3.52 1.56 -21.09
CA GLU A 286 3.79 2.78 -20.32
C GLU A 286 3.98 2.47 -18.83
N TYR A 287 5.02 3.04 -18.22
CA TYR A 287 5.28 2.97 -16.78
C TYR A 287 5.15 4.35 -16.14
N ALA A 288 4.60 4.43 -14.93
CA ALA A 288 4.60 5.66 -14.13
C ALA A 288 4.84 5.34 -12.66
N VAL A 289 5.73 6.05 -11.96
CA VAL A 289 5.91 5.81 -10.51
C VAL A 289 4.67 6.30 -9.76
N ILE A 290 4.32 7.58 -9.90
CA ILE A 290 3.06 8.14 -9.38
C ILE A 290 2.19 8.63 -10.54
N ARG A 291 0.94 8.18 -10.56
CA ARG A 291 -0.11 8.64 -11.47
C ARG A 291 -1.29 9.21 -10.71
N PHE A 292 -1.63 10.46 -11.01
CA PHE A 292 -2.96 11.02 -10.74
C PHE A 292 -3.77 11.03 -12.03
N ASN A 293 -4.90 10.34 -12.03
CA ASN A 293 -5.89 10.40 -13.09
C ASN A 293 -7.26 10.64 -12.45
N ASN A 294 -7.41 11.85 -11.91
CA ASN A 294 -8.60 12.33 -11.23
C ASN A 294 -8.92 13.74 -11.75
N THR A 295 -9.85 13.86 -12.70
CA THR A 295 -10.20 15.14 -13.31
C THR A 295 -10.85 16.13 -12.34
N SER A 296 -11.54 15.67 -11.29
CA SER A 296 -12.03 16.52 -10.19
C SER A 296 -11.05 16.62 -9.01
N GLY A 297 -9.83 16.08 -9.16
CA GLY A 297 -8.88 15.91 -8.08
C GLY A 297 -8.34 17.22 -7.50
N VAL A 298 -8.27 17.33 -6.16
CA VAL A 298 -7.81 18.52 -5.44
C VAL A 298 -6.99 18.19 -4.18
N ASN A 299 -6.21 19.16 -3.71
CA ASN A 299 -5.45 19.15 -2.45
C ASN A 299 -4.36 18.06 -2.35
N PHE A 300 -3.76 17.67 -3.47
CA PHE A 300 -2.66 16.69 -3.46
C PHE A 300 -1.35 17.32 -2.96
N ASN A 301 -0.68 16.69 -2.00
CA ASN A 301 0.66 17.09 -1.58
C ASN A 301 1.66 15.96 -1.84
N VAL A 302 2.59 16.15 -2.77
CA VAL A 302 3.65 15.18 -3.08
C VAL A 302 5.00 15.81 -2.79
N ASN A 303 5.60 15.50 -1.64
CA ASN A 303 6.79 16.21 -1.18
C ASN A 303 7.94 15.32 -0.67
N GLY A 304 9.17 15.62 -1.05
CA GLY A 304 10.36 14.97 -0.49
C GLY A 304 10.49 13.47 -0.82
N ASN A 305 9.88 12.98 -1.90
CA ASN A 305 9.99 11.58 -2.31
C ASN A 305 11.21 11.36 -3.22
N TYR A 306 11.78 10.16 -3.17
CA TYR A 306 12.90 9.71 -3.99
C TYR A 306 12.38 8.70 -5.01
N MET A 307 12.45 9.02 -6.31
CA MET A 307 12.09 8.09 -7.40
C MET A 307 13.34 7.82 -8.18
N SER A 308 14.18 6.89 -7.71
CA SER A 308 15.61 6.90 -8.04
C SER A 308 16.29 5.62 -7.60
N GLY A 309 17.29 5.17 -8.37
CA GLY A 309 18.28 4.21 -7.89
C GLY A 309 17.78 2.76 -7.70
N ASN A 310 18.58 1.98 -6.97
CA ASN A 310 18.31 0.59 -6.63
C ASN A 310 18.30 0.32 -5.12
N ASP A 311 18.39 1.36 -4.29
CA ASP A 311 18.18 1.31 -2.84
C ASP A 311 17.48 2.59 -2.35
N ARG A 312 16.99 2.56 -1.11
CA ARG A 312 16.26 3.64 -0.43
C ARG A 312 17.00 4.98 -0.48
N LEU A 313 16.24 6.07 -0.35
CA LEU A 313 16.73 7.46 -0.42
C LEU A 313 17.40 7.82 -1.77
N GLY A 314 17.10 7.06 -2.82
CA GLY A 314 17.60 7.30 -4.16
C GLY A 314 19.09 7.04 -4.32
N ILE A 315 19.58 5.96 -3.69
CA ILE A 315 20.97 5.50 -3.79
C ILE A 315 21.13 4.58 -5.01
N GLY A 316 22.26 4.72 -5.71
CA GLY A 316 22.65 3.85 -6.81
C GLY A 316 21.90 4.13 -8.12
N THR A 317 21.61 3.07 -8.90
CA THR A 317 21.10 3.23 -10.28
C THR A 317 19.97 2.27 -10.59
N TRP A 318 18.82 2.83 -10.95
CA TRP A 318 17.69 2.14 -11.54
C TRP A 318 18.03 1.75 -12.96
N ASN A 319 18.42 0.50 -13.17
CA ASN A 319 18.73 -0.05 -14.48
C ASN A 319 17.48 -0.66 -15.12
N LYS A 320 17.08 -0.14 -16.28
CA LYS A 320 15.99 -0.67 -17.10
C LYS A 320 16.48 -1.04 -18.49
N THR A 321 16.07 -2.21 -18.97
CA THR A 321 16.34 -2.73 -20.32
C THR A 321 15.08 -3.35 -20.94
N GLY A 322 15.15 -3.78 -22.21
CA GLY A 322 14.07 -4.54 -22.87
C GLY A 322 13.23 -3.69 -23.83
N GLY A 323 11.91 -3.76 -23.68
CA GLY A 323 10.93 -3.13 -24.57
C GLY A 323 11.07 -1.60 -24.74
N ASN A 324 10.31 -1.03 -25.67
CA ASN A 324 10.25 0.40 -25.92
C ASN A 324 9.16 1.02 -25.03
N ASN A 325 9.56 1.56 -23.87
CA ASN A 325 8.64 1.98 -22.82
C ASN A 325 8.70 3.49 -22.58
N THR A 326 7.52 4.12 -22.63
CA THR A 326 7.33 5.48 -22.12
C THR A 326 7.36 5.45 -20.60
N PHE A 327 8.11 6.38 -19.98
CA PHE A 327 8.24 6.48 -18.52
C PHE A 327 7.81 7.84 -17.97
N TYR A 328 7.13 7.81 -16.83
CA TYR A 328 6.88 8.98 -16.00
C TYR A 328 7.36 8.76 -14.56
N GLY A 329 8.11 9.70 -13.99
CA GLY A 329 8.25 9.78 -12.53
C GLY A 329 6.90 10.13 -11.91
N LEU A 330 6.39 11.32 -12.24
CA LEU A 330 5.04 11.75 -11.90
C LEU A 330 4.24 12.08 -13.17
N TYR A 331 3.03 11.53 -13.30
CA TYR A 331 2.08 11.90 -14.35
C TYR A 331 0.77 12.40 -13.71
N ILE A 332 0.48 13.68 -13.91
CA ILE A 332 -0.64 14.40 -13.32
C ILE A 332 -1.67 14.76 -14.40
N ILE A 333 -2.90 14.27 -14.20
CA ILE A 333 -4.09 14.63 -14.99
C ILE A 333 -5.18 15.08 -14.00
N LEU A 334 -5.26 16.40 -13.78
CA LEU A 334 -6.32 17.04 -12.99
C LEU A 334 -7.05 18.02 -13.93
N ALA A 335 -8.37 18.16 -13.86
CA ALA A 335 -9.11 19.13 -14.69
C ALA A 335 -9.61 20.33 -13.85
N ASN A 336 -9.02 20.54 -12.68
CA ASN A 336 -9.27 21.71 -11.85
C ASN A 336 -8.74 23.00 -12.52
N THR A 337 -9.51 24.08 -12.40
CA THR A 337 -9.20 25.41 -12.95
C THR A 337 -9.00 26.47 -11.86
N ASN A 338 -9.40 26.15 -10.63
CA ASN A 338 -9.08 26.93 -9.43
C ASN A 338 -7.75 26.39 -8.86
N PRO A 339 -6.81 27.24 -8.39
CA PRO A 339 -5.66 26.81 -7.58
C PRO A 339 -6.09 26.20 -6.24
N ALA A 340 -6.63 24.98 -6.29
CA ALA A 340 -6.60 24.07 -5.17
C ALA A 340 -5.13 23.82 -4.77
N SER A 341 -4.90 23.48 -3.50
CA SER A 341 -3.56 23.38 -2.89
C SER A 341 -2.79 22.13 -3.33
N ASN A 342 -2.75 21.86 -4.63
CA ASN A 342 -1.94 20.81 -5.25
C ASN A 342 -0.48 21.28 -5.24
N SER A 343 0.38 20.57 -4.52
CA SER A 343 1.80 20.88 -4.36
C SER A 343 2.66 19.68 -4.71
N ILE A 344 3.67 19.89 -5.54
CA ILE A 344 4.69 18.89 -5.88
C ILE A 344 6.04 19.55 -5.70
N THR A 345 6.73 19.24 -4.61
CA THR A 345 7.90 19.99 -4.11
C THR A 345 8.97 19.06 -3.53
N ALA A 346 10.25 19.46 -3.58
CA ALA A 346 11.38 18.75 -2.97
C ALA A 346 11.53 17.26 -3.39
N ASN A 347 10.88 16.79 -4.47
CA ASN A 347 11.03 15.41 -4.94
C ASN A 347 12.33 15.26 -5.72
N ILE A 348 12.95 14.08 -5.65
CA ILE A 348 14.23 13.76 -6.29
C ILE A 348 14.00 12.63 -7.30
N ILE A 349 14.36 12.88 -8.57
CA ILE A 349 14.20 11.95 -9.70
C ILE A 349 15.53 11.86 -10.46
N ARG A 350 16.38 10.91 -10.07
CA ARG A 350 17.75 10.73 -10.58
C ARG A 350 18.20 9.27 -10.49
N GLY A 351 19.43 8.98 -10.88
CA GLY A 351 20.00 7.63 -10.81
C GLY A 351 19.24 6.65 -11.70
N PHE A 352 19.02 7.00 -12.97
CA PHE A 352 18.38 6.12 -13.96
C PHE A 352 19.34 5.77 -15.09
N ASN A 353 19.33 4.50 -15.48
CA ASN A 353 19.85 4.04 -16.76
C ASN A 353 18.69 3.39 -17.52
N TRP A 354 18.06 4.16 -18.42
CA TRP A 354 16.80 3.79 -19.07
C TRP A 354 17.01 3.44 -20.54
N VAL A 355 17.24 2.15 -20.81
CA VAL A 355 17.47 1.64 -22.17
C VAL A 355 16.17 1.10 -22.76
N ASN A 356 15.72 1.75 -23.84
CA ASN A 356 14.58 1.33 -24.65
C ASN A 356 15.06 0.65 -25.94
N SER A 357 14.29 -0.31 -26.47
CA SER A 357 14.52 -0.88 -27.81
C SER A 357 14.10 0.05 -28.97
N GLY A 358 13.68 1.28 -28.65
CA GLY A 358 13.27 2.32 -29.60
C GLY A 358 13.27 3.69 -28.92
N ALA A 359 12.59 4.65 -29.54
CA ALA A 359 12.61 6.06 -29.13
C ALA A 359 11.40 6.50 -28.27
N ALA A 360 10.93 5.68 -27.32
CA ALA A 360 9.90 6.12 -26.37
C ALA A 360 10.47 7.06 -25.29
N ASP A 361 9.66 8.05 -24.91
CA ASP A 361 10.04 9.14 -24.01
C ASP A 361 10.32 8.68 -22.57
N TRP A 362 11.27 9.35 -21.92
CA TRP A 362 11.44 9.34 -20.47
C TRP A 362 11.11 10.73 -19.95
N THR A 363 10.24 10.84 -18.94
CA THR A 363 9.79 12.13 -18.41
C THR A 363 9.81 12.12 -16.88
N GLY A 364 10.53 13.05 -16.26
CA GLY A 364 10.54 13.18 -14.80
C GLY A 364 9.17 13.54 -14.25
N ILE A 365 8.58 14.66 -14.71
CA ILE A 365 7.27 15.15 -14.28
C ILE A 365 6.46 15.59 -15.51
N ARG A 366 5.26 15.02 -15.70
CA ARG A 366 4.28 15.41 -16.72
C ARG A 366 3.03 15.97 -16.06
N LEU A 367 2.84 17.29 -16.12
CA LEU A 367 1.54 17.92 -15.89
C LEU A 367 0.80 18.01 -17.22
N GLN A 368 -0.21 17.17 -17.43
CA GLN A 368 -1.00 17.23 -18.66
C GLN A 368 -2.10 18.28 -18.57
N HIS A 369 -2.86 18.29 -17.47
CA HIS A 369 -3.92 19.24 -17.19
C HIS A 369 -3.89 19.61 -15.70
N GLY A 370 -4.43 20.79 -15.37
CA GLY A 370 -4.73 21.23 -14.00
C GLY A 370 -3.77 22.28 -13.45
N VAL A 371 -4.10 22.82 -12.28
CA VAL A 371 -3.28 23.82 -11.57
C VAL A 371 -2.55 23.16 -10.40
N VAL A 372 -1.21 23.28 -10.40
CA VAL A 372 -0.30 22.66 -9.42
C VAL A 372 0.87 23.60 -9.14
N LEU A 373 1.22 23.77 -7.87
CA LEU A 373 2.48 24.38 -7.45
C LEU A 373 3.63 23.39 -7.67
N LEU A 374 4.39 23.58 -8.75
CA LEU A 374 5.55 22.77 -9.10
C LEU A 374 6.84 23.44 -8.59
N GLY A 375 7.50 22.87 -7.59
CA GLY A 375 8.81 23.32 -7.09
C GLY A 375 8.79 24.44 -6.03
N GLY A 376 7.61 24.95 -5.65
CA GLY A 376 7.48 25.91 -4.55
C GLY A 376 8.07 27.29 -4.84
N VAL A 377 8.15 28.14 -3.79
CA VAL A 377 8.63 29.53 -3.90
C VAL A 377 10.07 29.75 -3.42
N LEU A 378 10.69 28.75 -2.80
CA LEU A 378 12.09 28.79 -2.34
C LEU A 378 12.88 27.68 -3.05
N PRO A 379 14.16 27.87 -3.41
CA PRO A 379 14.95 26.86 -4.11
C PRO A 379 15.00 25.48 -3.43
N ILE A 380 14.98 25.44 -2.09
CA ILE A 380 14.96 24.20 -1.29
C ILE A 380 13.69 23.35 -1.51
N ASN A 381 12.61 23.97 -2.00
CA ASN A 381 11.35 23.28 -2.33
C ASN A 381 11.29 22.81 -3.80
N GLY A 382 12.32 23.08 -4.59
CA GLY A 382 12.42 22.67 -5.99
C GLY A 382 12.41 21.15 -6.14
N ASN A 383 11.82 20.63 -7.22
CA ASN A 383 12.00 19.22 -7.57
C ASN A 383 13.33 19.06 -8.31
N LEU A 384 14.18 18.15 -7.85
CA LEU A 384 15.45 17.82 -8.50
C LEU A 384 15.22 16.70 -9.52
N ILE A 385 15.41 17.00 -10.81
CA ILE A 385 15.46 16.01 -11.88
C ILE A 385 16.92 15.94 -12.34
N GLY A 386 17.52 14.75 -12.30
CA GLY A 386 18.96 14.57 -12.52
C GLY A 386 19.80 14.92 -11.28
N SER A 387 21.02 15.41 -11.49
CA SER A 387 21.97 15.72 -10.41
C SER A 387 22.67 17.05 -10.68
N THR A 388 22.92 17.81 -9.61
CA THR A 388 23.71 19.05 -9.64
C THR A 388 25.21 18.80 -9.49
N ALA A 389 25.61 17.56 -9.16
CA ALA A 389 26.99 17.18 -8.84
C ALA A 389 27.56 16.04 -9.71
N GLU A 390 26.71 15.23 -10.34
CA GLU A 390 27.11 14.00 -11.05
C GLU A 390 26.64 14.03 -12.51
N SER A 391 27.57 13.91 -13.46
CA SER A 391 27.25 13.72 -14.88
C SER A 391 26.63 12.34 -15.13
N GLY A 392 25.65 12.25 -16.03
CA GLY A 392 25.04 10.96 -16.39
C GLY A 392 24.08 10.39 -15.35
N SER A 393 23.61 11.20 -14.38
CA SER A 393 22.62 10.78 -13.38
C SER A 393 21.30 10.28 -13.98
N ILE A 394 21.00 10.66 -15.23
CA ILE A 394 19.97 10.03 -16.05
C ILE A 394 20.67 9.72 -17.38
N THR A 395 20.87 8.44 -17.70
CA THR A 395 21.33 8.00 -19.03
C THR A 395 20.18 7.40 -19.81
N GLN A 396 19.88 8.02 -20.95
CA GLN A 396 18.87 7.60 -21.92
C GLN A 396 19.43 7.78 -23.33
N PHE A 397 18.97 6.99 -24.29
CA PHE A 397 19.43 7.11 -25.68
C PHE A 397 18.76 8.26 -26.47
N HIS A 398 17.69 8.88 -25.95
CA HIS A 398 16.99 10.01 -26.60
C HIS A 398 16.08 10.76 -25.60
N LEU A 399 16.50 11.95 -25.14
CA LEU A 399 15.73 12.79 -24.21
C LEU A 399 14.88 13.82 -24.96
N LEU A 400 13.60 13.97 -24.61
CA LEU A 400 12.71 14.99 -25.19
C LEU A 400 11.82 15.62 -24.10
N PHE A 401 11.79 16.95 -24.03
CA PHE A 401 10.96 17.70 -23.09
C PHE A 401 9.68 18.22 -23.76
N HIS A 402 8.53 18.05 -23.11
CA HIS A 402 7.23 18.46 -23.66
C HIS A 402 6.40 19.23 -22.60
N THR A 403 6.21 20.53 -22.81
CA THR A 403 5.28 21.37 -22.04
C THR A 403 4.36 22.10 -23.01
N LYS A 404 3.05 21.80 -23.00
CA LYS A 404 2.11 22.39 -23.98
C LYS A 404 1.52 23.74 -23.57
N TYR A 405 1.84 24.22 -22.36
CA TYR A 405 1.48 25.56 -21.87
C TYR A 405 2.64 26.12 -21.04
N SER A 406 2.98 27.39 -21.28
CA SER A 406 4.10 28.09 -20.65
C SER A 406 3.87 28.32 -19.16
N TRP A 407 4.89 28.06 -18.32
CA TRP A 407 5.73 29.06 -17.63
C TRP A 407 6.66 28.33 -16.62
N TYR A 408 7.97 28.33 -16.89
CA TYR A 408 9.13 27.95 -16.04
C TYR A 408 9.16 26.63 -15.22
N LEU A 409 10.13 25.75 -15.54
CA LEU A 409 11.16 25.26 -14.60
C LEU A 409 12.44 24.82 -15.35
N CYS A 410 13.63 24.99 -14.76
CA CYS A 410 14.95 24.95 -15.43
C CYS A 410 15.98 24.20 -14.54
N ILE A 411 17.21 23.81 -14.93
CA ILE A 411 18.11 24.17 -16.06
C ILE A 411 18.89 22.90 -16.51
N GLU A 412 19.23 22.75 -17.80
CA GLU A 412 20.37 21.90 -18.23
C GLU A 412 21.58 22.78 -18.58
N ARG A 413 22.74 22.50 -17.97
CA ARG A 413 23.92 23.37 -18.00
C ARG A 413 24.96 22.88 -19.00
N HIS A 414 24.82 23.25 -20.28
CA HIS A 414 25.96 23.21 -21.20
C HIS A 414 26.81 24.49 -21.09
N LEU A 415 28.13 24.33 -21.20
CA LEU A 415 29.13 25.35 -20.91
C LEU A 415 29.08 26.54 -21.88
N SER A 416 28.58 27.68 -21.42
CA SER A 416 29.19 28.99 -21.69
C SER A 416 28.82 29.99 -20.58
N SER A 417 29.73 30.91 -20.29
CA SER A 417 29.64 31.92 -19.23
C SER A 417 28.42 32.83 -19.32
N TYR A 418 27.72 33.08 -18.20
CA TYR A 418 27.46 34.43 -17.66
C TYR A 418 26.88 34.33 -16.22
N ASN A 419 27.26 35.26 -15.35
CA ASN A 419 26.62 35.49 -14.05
C ASN A 419 25.43 36.43 -14.22
N TRP A 420 24.29 36.15 -13.60
CA TRP A 420 23.35 37.17 -13.09
C TRP A 420 22.68 36.67 -11.81
N LEU A 421 22.22 37.64 -11.00
CA LEU A 421 21.83 37.53 -9.58
C LEU A 421 20.53 36.74 -9.34
#